data_AF-A0A3B0U0W7-F1
#
_entry.id   AF-A0A3B0U0W7-F1
#
_cell.length_a   1.000
_cell.length_b   1.000
_cell.length_c   1.000
_cell.angle_alpha   90.00
_cell.angle_beta   90.00
_cell.angle_gamma   90.00
#
_symmetry.space_group_name_H-M   'P 1'
#
loop_
_entity.id
_entity.type
_entity.pdbx_description
1 polymer ?
#
loop_
_entity_poly.entity_id
_entity_poly.type
_entity_poly.pdbx_seq_one_letter_code
_entity_poly.pdbx_strand_id
1 'polypeptide(L)'
;GFEFIWNEIPILLTFESDWKRGREVMISHAKRMAEGLEEKVHRKIDVMRNRYMIFYGKLTPIVYVNIRDSGVELTLRYLTEAKGRRQTEDDLSRAILEDFDKEDKVNFAYPTYRIVKN
;
A
#
# COMPACT_ATOMS: atom_id res chain seq x y z
N GLY A 1 -7.59 9.11 22.49
CA GLY A 1 -8.18 8.55 21.27
C GLY A 1 -7.28 7.44 20.75
N PHE A 2 -7.79 6.56 19.90
CA PHE A 2 -6.97 5.51 19.30
C PHE A 2 -5.92 6.14 18.37
N GLU A 3 -4.62 5.88 18.60
CA GLU A 3 -3.54 6.64 17.94
C GLU A 3 -3.17 6.12 16.55
N PHE A 4 -3.56 4.91 16.20
CA PHE A 4 -3.20 4.25 14.94
C PHE A 4 -4.36 4.17 13.97
N ILE A 5 -4.08 4.10 12.69
CA ILE A 5 -5.08 3.87 11.64
C ILE A 5 -4.51 2.94 10.59
N TRP A 6 -5.40 2.21 9.91
CA TRP A 6 -5.08 1.60 8.64
C TRP A 6 -5.16 2.67 7.56
N ASN A 7 -4.04 2.92 6.88
CA ASN A 7 -4.00 3.78 5.70
C ASN A 7 -3.86 2.92 4.45
N GLU A 8 -4.41 3.40 3.33
CA GLU A 8 -4.43 2.67 2.06
C GLU A 8 -3.93 3.58 0.92
N ILE A 9 -3.07 3.03 0.06
CA ILE A 9 -2.54 3.70 -1.13
C ILE A 9 -2.94 2.85 -2.35
N PRO A 10 -3.96 3.27 -3.12
CA PRO A 10 -4.34 2.59 -4.35
C PRO A 10 -3.46 3.05 -5.51
N ILE A 11 -2.94 2.10 -6.28
CA ILE A 11 -2.17 2.33 -7.50
C ILE A 11 -2.75 1.45 -8.61
N LEU A 12 -3.11 2.06 -9.73
CA LEU A 12 -3.65 1.35 -10.89
C LEU A 12 -2.54 1.10 -11.92
N LEU A 13 -2.33 -0.16 -12.29
CA LEU A 13 -1.38 -0.60 -13.31
C LEU A 13 -2.11 -1.04 -14.58
N THR A 14 -1.49 -0.88 -15.75
CA THR A 14 -2.08 -1.36 -17.01
C THR A 14 -2.27 -2.89 -17.01
N PHE A 15 -3.12 -3.42 -17.90
CA PHE A 15 -3.29 -4.87 -18.03
C PHE A 15 -2.05 -5.60 -18.55
N GLU A 16 -1.19 -4.89 -19.27
CA GLU A 16 0.08 -5.38 -19.81
C GLU A 16 1.20 -5.40 -18.76
N SER A 17 0.99 -4.75 -17.62
CA SER A 17 1.98 -4.67 -16.55
C SER A 17 2.15 -5.99 -15.81
N ASP A 18 3.37 -6.27 -15.35
CA ASP A 18 3.64 -7.30 -14.35
C ASP A 18 3.17 -6.81 -12.97
N TRP A 19 1.86 -6.94 -12.74
CA TRP A 19 1.25 -6.54 -11.47
C TRP A 19 1.79 -7.33 -10.27
N LYS A 20 2.34 -8.53 -10.48
CA LYS A 20 2.96 -9.31 -9.39
C LYS A 20 4.24 -8.62 -8.95
N ARG A 21 5.05 -8.16 -9.90
CA ARG A 21 6.23 -7.35 -9.62
C ARG A 21 5.89 -6.04 -8.93
N GLY A 22 4.89 -5.31 -9.43
CA GLY A 22 4.39 -4.09 -8.78
C GLY A 22 3.97 -4.34 -7.33
N ARG A 23 3.25 -5.45 -7.09
CA ARG A 23 2.84 -5.87 -5.74
C ARG A 23 4.03 -6.16 -4.83
N GLU A 24 5.06 -6.85 -5.33
CA GLU A 24 6.28 -7.15 -4.58
C GLU A 24 7.03 -5.89 -4.16
N VAL A 25 7.18 -4.93 -5.08
CA VAL A 25 7.82 -3.65 -4.79
C VAL A 25 7.04 -2.91 -3.71
N MET A 26 5.72 -2.74 -3.87
CA MET A 26 4.87 -2.04 -2.88
C MET A 26 4.95 -2.68 -1.48
N ILE A 27 4.85 -4.00 -1.39
CA ILE A 27 4.89 -4.68 -0.07
C ILE A 27 6.29 -4.60 0.56
N SER A 28 7.36 -4.61 -0.25
CA SER A 28 8.73 -4.52 0.27
C SER A 28 9.02 -3.18 0.94
N HIS A 29 8.56 -2.07 0.36
CA HIS A 29 8.69 -0.73 0.95
C HIS A 29 7.92 -0.61 2.26
N ALA A 30 6.68 -1.10 2.28
CA ALA A 30 5.87 -1.07 3.49
C ALA A 30 6.46 -1.93 4.63
N LYS A 31 7.02 -3.10 4.30
CA LYS A 31 7.71 -3.95 5.28
C LYS A 31 8.96 -3.28 5.83
N ARG A 32 9.82 -2.72 4.99
CA ARG A 32 11.02 -1.98 5.43
C ARG A 32 10.69 -0.79 6.32
N MET A 33 9.60 -0.08 6.02
CA MET A 33 9.13 1.01 6.88
C MET A 33 8.62 0.49 8.24
N ALA A 34 8.00 -0.69 8.27
CA ALA A 34 7.51 -1.32 9.50
C ALA A 34 8.63 -1.96 10.33
N GLU A 35 9.73 -2.40 9.70
CA GLU A 35 10.90 -2.96 10.37
C GLU A 35 11.42 -2.00 11.45
N GLY A 36 11.56 -2.50 12.68
CA GLY A 36 11.98 -1.70 13.85
C GLY A 36 10.87 -0.90 14.55
N LEU A 37 9.70 -0.73 13.93
CA LEU A 37 8.50 -0.18 14.58
C LEU A 37 7.63 -1.27 15.22
N GLU A 38 7.73 -2.51 14.74
CA GLU A 38 6.87 -3.64 15.12
C GLU A 38 6.74 -3.85 16.64
N GLU A 39 7.84 -3.85 17.39
CA GLU A 39 7.80 -4.15 18.84
C GLU A 39 7.19 -3.00 19.66
N LYS A 40 7.44 -1.74 19.24
CA LYS A 40 6.85 -0.56 19.88
C LYS A 40 5.37 -0.45 19.55
N VAL A 41 5.00 -0.71 18.29
CA VAL A 41 3.63 -0.70 17.80
C VAL A 41 2.81 -1.83 18.43
N HIS A 42 3.34 -3.06 18.52
CA HIS A 42 2.68 -4.16 19.22
C HIS A 42 2.40 -3.81 20.67
N ARG A 43 3.39 -3.31 21.42
CA ARG A 43 3.18 -2.90 22.83
C ARG A 43 2.11 -1.83 22.98
N LYS A 44 2.13 -0.79 22.14
CA LYS A 44 1.10 0.26 22.17
C LYS A 44 -0.28 -0.31 21.82
N ILE A 45 -0.36 -1.19 20.83
CA ILE A 45 -1.62 -1.79 20.38
C ILE A 45 -2.18 -2.75 21.42
N ASP A 46 -1.36 -3.55 22.11
CA ASP A 46 -1.83 -4.44 23.18
C ASP A 46 -2.43 -3.65 24.34
N VAL A 47 -1.80 -2.54 24.74
CA VAL A 47 -2.36 -1.62 25.74
C VAL A 47 -3.69 -1.04 25.27
N MET A 48 -3.78 -0.65 23.99
CA MET A 48 -5.01 -0.12 23.41
C MET A 48 -6.09 -1.20 23.21
N ARG A 49 -5.74 -2.44 22.91
CA ARG A 49 -6.65 -3.57 22.78
C ARG A 49 -7.39 -3.80 24.10
N ASN A 50 -6.66 -3.77 25.22
CA ASN A 50 -7.26 -3.91 26.55
C ASN A 50 -8.16 -2.72 26.91
N ARG A 51 -7.86 -1.52 26.41
CA ARG A 51 -8.63 -0.30 26.71
C ARG A 51 -9.83 -0.08 25.78
N TYR A 52 -9.74 -0.50 24.52
CA TYR A 52 -10.70 -0.19 23.46
C TYR A 52 -11.33 -1.42 22.81
N MET A 53 -10.98 -2.64 23.24
CA MET A 53 -11.48 -3.92 22.68
C MET A 53 -11.24 -4.06 21.17
N ILE A 54 -10.19 -3.44 20.63
CA ILE A 54 -9.83 -3.54 19.22
C ILE A 54 -8.84 -4.69 19.03
N PHE A 55 -9.25 -5.71 18.29
CA PHE A 55 -8.46 -6.91 18.01
C PHE A 55 -7.88 -6.84 16.59
N TYR A 56 -6.62 -6.42 16.46
CA TYR A 56 -5.92 -6.52 15.18
C TYR A 56 -5.35 -7.94 15.03
N GLY A 57 -5.81 -8.68 14.02
CA GLY A 57 -5.34 -10.04 13.75
C GLY A 57 -3.96 -10.10 13.08
N LYS A 58 -3.62 -9.14 12.22
CA LYS A 58 -2.31 -9.01 11.57
C LYS A 58 -1.96 -7.53 11.45
N LEU A 59 -0.85 -7.12 12.07
CA LEU A 59 -0.31 -5.75 12.01
C LEU A 59 0.61 -5.53 10.80
N THR A 60 0.89 -6.58 10.06
CA THR A 60 1.75 -6.56 8.89
C THR A 60 1.05 -5.88 7.71
N PRO A 61 1.77 -5.06 6.93
CA PRO A 61 1.23 -4.53 5.67
C PRO A 61 0.75 -5.63 4.73
N ILE A 62 -0.19 -5.29 3.85
CA ILE A 62 -0.74 -6.18 2.82
C ILE A 62 -1.04 -5.38 1.56
N VAL A 63 -0.92 -6.02 0.39
CA VAL A 63 -1.37 -5.44 -0.88
C VAL A 63 -2.54 -6.27 -1.40
N TYR A 64 -3.70 -5.62 -1.53
CA TYR A 64 -4.89 -6.18 -2.19
C TYR A 64 -4.79 -5.98 -3.70
N VAL A 65 -5.43 -6.87 -4.45
CA VAL A 65 -5.43 -6.86 -5.91
C VAL A 65 -6.87 -6.85 -6.39
N ASN A 66 -7.24 -5.85 -7.18
CA ASN A 66 -8.57 -5.72 -7.79
C ASN A 66 -8.43 -5.52 -9.30
N ILE A 67 -9.45 -5.88 -10.06
CA ILE A 67 -9.57 -5.54 -11.49
C ILE A 67 -10.43 -4.28 -11.60
N ARG A 68 -9.98 -3.30 -12.40
CA ARG A 68 -10.69 -2.04 -12.72
C ARG A 68 -10.78 -1.87 -14.24
N ASP A 69 -11.59 -0.91 -14.68
CA ASP A 69 -11.91 -0.69 -16.10
C ASP A 69 -10.69 -0.51 -16.99
N SER A 70 -9.63 0.11 -16.45
CA SER A 70 -8.40 0.41 -17.20
C SER A 70 -7.17 -0.38 -16.73
N GLY A 71 -7.32 -1.38 -15.85
CA GLY A 71 -6.16 -2.13 -15.38
C GLY A 71 -6.34 -2.95 -14.10
N VAL A 72 -5.21 -3.31 -13.49
CA VAL A 72 -5.12 -4.02 -12.20
C VAL A 72 -4.78 -3.02 -11.09
N GLU A 73 -5.66 -2.86 -10.12
CA GLU A 73 -5.45 -1.99 -8.96
C GLU A 73 -4.77 -2.76 -7.84
N LEU A 74 -3.64 -2.23 -7.39
CA LEU A 74 -2.92 -2.67 -6.22
C LEU A 74 -3.16 -1.68 -5.09
N THR A 75 -3.76 -2.13 -3.98
CA THR A 75 -4.01 -1.29 -2.81
C THR A 75 -3.11 -1.71 -1.68
N LEU A 76 -2.06 -0.92 -1.40
CA LEU A 76 -1.19 -1.13 -0.24
C LEU A 76 -1.91 -0.65 1.01
N ARG A 77 -2.17 -1.55 1.95
CA ARG A 77 -2.69 -1.27 3.28
C ARG A 77 -1.62 -1.47 4.33
N TYR A 78 -1.40 -0.46 5.17
CA TYR A 78 -0.41 -0.47 6.25
C TYR A 78 -0.92 0.29 7.47
N LEU A 79 -0.31 0.01 8.62
CA LEU A 79 -0.65 0.65 9.87
C LEU A 79 0.27 1.84 10.13
N THR A 80 -0.29 2.97 10.54
CA THR A 80 0.47 4.19 10.85
C THR A 80 -0.19 4.97 11.98
N GLU A 81 0.56 5.85 12.66
CA GLU A 81 -0.04 6.79 13.60
C GLU A 81 -0.91 7.81 12.84
N ALA A 82 -2.08 8.15 13.36
CA ALA A 82 -3.04 9.04 12.69
C ALA A 82 -2.43 10.40 12.33
N LYS A 83 -1.52 10.92 13.17
CA LYS A 83 -0.78 12.17 12.94
C LYS A 83 0.32 12.04 11.88
N GLY A 84 0.86 10.84 11.70
CA GLY A 84 1.92 10.54 10.75
C GLY A 84 1.42 10.16 9.35
N ARG A 85 0.11 9.95 9.17
CA ARG A 85 -0.51 9.43 7.94
C ARG A 85 0.04 10.05 6.65
N ARG A 86 0.04 11.39 6.57
CA ARG A 86 0.48 12.11 5.36
C ARG A 86 1.96 11.91 5.07
N GLN A 87 2.79 11.92 6.11
CA GLN A 87 4.23 11.72 5.97
C GLN A 87 4.52 10.29 5.49
N THR A 88 3.93 9.29 6.14
CA THR A 88 4.15 7.89 5.76
C THR A 88 3.60 7.57 4.37
N GLU A 89 2.51 8.23 3.96
CA GLU A 89 1.95 8.09 2.62
C GLU A 89 2.85 8.72 1.55
N ASP A 90 3.39 9.91 1.81
CA ASP A 90 4.36 10.57 0.94
C ASP A 90 5.64 9.74 0.77
N ASP A 91 6.22 9.29 1.89
CA ASP A 91 7.46 8.50 1.89
C ASP A 91 7.30 7.19 1.09
N LEU A 92 6.20 6.47 1.31
CA LEU A 92 5.89 5.25 0.56
C LEU A 92 5.62 5.56 -0.92
N SER A 93 4.84 6.61 -1.22
CA SER A 93 4.48 6.94 -2.60
C SER A 93 5.72 7.30 -3.42
N ARG A 94 6.63 8.12 -2.87
CA ARG A 94 7.89 8.47 -3.54
C ARG A 94 8.76 7.25 -3.77
N ALA A 95 8.94 6.41 -2.75
CA ALA A 95 9.76 5.21 -2.86
C ALA A 95 9.20 4.19 -3.88
N ILE A 96 7.87 4.05 -3.95
CA ILE A 96 7.20 3.19 -4.94
C ILE A 96 7.37 3.77 -6.35
N LEU A 97 7.17 5.09 -6.53
CA LEU A 97 7.35 5.76 -7.82
C LEU A 97 8.77 5.60 -8.35
N GLU A 98 9.78 5.82 -7.49
CA GLU A 98 11.19 5.68 -7.85
C GLU A 98 11.57 4.25 -8.26
N ASP A 99 10.98 3.23 -7.63
CA ASP A 99 11.24 1.84 -8.03
C ASP A 99 10.43 1.42 -9.24
N PHE A 100 9.19 1.90 -9.41
CA PHE A 100 8.41 1.63 -10.62
C PHE A 100 9.06 2.23 -11.87
N ASP A 101 9.69 3.41 -11.75
CA ASP A 101 10.42 4.04 -12.86
C ASP A 101 11.61 3.19 -13.35
N LYS A 102 12.12 2.28 -12.52
CA LYS A 102 13.20 1.34 -12.86
C LYS A 102 12.69 0.03 -13.48
N GLU A 103 11.38 -0.18 -13.50
CA GLU A 103 10.75 -1.44 -13.90
C GLU A 103 10.04 -1.29 -15.25
N ASP A 104 10.69 -1.74 -16.34
CA ASP A 104 10.15 -1.61 -17.71
C ASP A 104 8.73 -2.20 -17.90
N LYS A 105 8.36 -3.16 -17.05
CA LYS A 105 7.09 -3.90 -17.12
C LYS A 105 6.07 -3.46 -16.08
N VAL A 106 6.28 -2.35 -15.36
CA VAL A 106 5.32 -1.85 -14.38
C VAL A 106 4.90 -0.44 -14.77
N ASN A 107 3.74 -0.32 -15.42
CA ASN A 107 3.27 0.94 -15.98
C ASN A 107 1.96 1.38 -15.32
N PHE A 108 1.88 2.65 -14.96
CA PHE A 108 0.65 3.24 -14.43
C PHE A 108 -0.44 3.25 -15.51
N ALA A 109 -1.63 2.84 -15.11
CA ALA A 109 -2.79 2.92 -15.98
C ALA A 109 -3.42 4.32 -15.94
N TYR A 110 -3.92 4.71 -17.10
CA TYR A 110 -4.76 5.89 -17.29
C TYR A 110 -5.89 5.50 -18.25
N PRO A 111 -7.06 6.17 -18.16
CA PRO A 111 -8.16 5.90 -19.08
C PRO A 111 -7.69 5.98 -20.53
N THR A 112 -7.83 4.87 -21.26
CA THR A 112 -7.40 4.75 -22.66
C THR A 112 -8.53 4.18 -23.50
N TYR A 113 -8.73 4.74 -24.69
CA TYR A 113 -9.74 4.27 -25.64
C TYR A 113 -9.06 3.77 -26.91
N ARG A 114 -9.42 2.55 -27.34
CA ARG A 114 -9.00 2.01 -28.63
C ARG A 114 -10.10 2.24 -29.65
N ILE A 115 -9.83 3.09 -30.63
CA ILE A 115 -10.72 3.30 -31.77
C ILE A 115 -10.32 2.31 -32.86
N VAL A 116 -11.24 1.41 -33.24
CA VAL A 116 -11.07 0.51 -34.38
C VAL A 116 -11.89 1.08 -35.53
N LYS A 117 -11.23 1.42 -36.63
CA LYS A 117 -11.92 1.79 -37.88
C LYS A 117 -12.23 0.53 -38.67
N ASN A 118 -13.48 0.42 -39.10
CA ASN A 118 -13.91 -0.60 -40.06
C ASN A 118 -13.39 -0.28 -41.46
#